data_AF-A0A7C2IGQ0-F1
#
_entry.id   AF-A0A7C2IGQ0-F1
#
_cell.length_a   1.000
_cell.length_b   1.000
_cell.length_c   1.000
_cell.angle_alpha   90.00
_cell.angle_beta   90.00
_cell.angle_gamma   90.00
#
_symmetry.space_group_name_H-M   'P 1'
#
loop_
_entity.id
_entity.type
_entity.pdbx_description
1 polymer ?
#
loop_
_entity_poly.entity_id
_entity_poly.type
_entity_poly.pdbx_seq_one_letter_code
_entity_poly.pdbx_strand_id
1 'polypeptide(L)'
;MGQLYYEDVQVGAEIPSVERSATTEQLVRYHAAAGDWDRIHFDYPYARSVGFPDVILQGMLKAGWLAQMISDWAGPKIWVKKFGTQYRQIDLPLDPLTSRGRVTNKYVKGTEHLVVLEVWVQNGKGEVTTRGTATVRFPART
;
A
#
# COMPACT_ATOMS: atom_id res chain seq x y z
N MET A 1 -12.45 -3.49 12.53
CA MET A 1 -12.51 -2.01 12.54
C MET A 1 -13.89 -1.57 12.07
N GLY A 2 -14.40 -0.44 12.56
CA GLY A 2 -15.73 0.08 12.23
C GLY A 2 -15.74 0.85 10.90
N GLN A 3 -16.93 1.29 10.48
CA GLN A 3 -17.07 2.19 9.32
C GLN A 3 -16.75 3.64 9.73
N LEU A 4 -15.78 4.27 9.06
CA LEU A 4 -15.56 5.71 9.16
C LEU A 4 -16.43 6.48 8.16
N TYR A 5 -16.93 7.63 8.58
CA TYR A 5 -17.63 8.57 7.71
C TYR A 5 -16.75 9.79 7.45
N TYR A 6 -17.12 10.60 6.47
CA TYR A 6 -16.37 11.79 6.10
C TYR A 6 -16.16 12.73 7.29
N GLU A 7 -17.12 12.82 8.19
CA GLU A 7 -17.07 13.67 9.39
C GLU A 7 -16.06 13.18 10.43
N ASP A 8 -15.77 11.88 10.46
CA ASP A 8 -14.86 11.24 11.41
C ASP A 8 -13.38 11.47 11.07
N VAL A 9 -13.08 11.89 9.83
CA VAL A 9 -11.72 12.00 9.31
C VAL A 9 -11.25 13.46 9.37
N GLN A 10 -10.03 13.72 9.83
CA GLN A 10 -9.46 15.07 9.88
C GLN A 10 -8.16 15.16 9.06
N VAL A 11 -7.88 16.32 8.47
CA VAL A 11 -6.59 16.56 7.81
C VAL A 11 -5.48 16.49 8.86
N GLY A 12 -4.37 15.84 8.51
CA GLY A 12 -3.25 15.57 9.41
C GLY A 12 -3.39 14.26 10.20
N ALA A 13 -4.56 13.61 10.20
CA ALA A 13 -4.76 12.34 10.88
C ALA A 13 -3.88 11.24 10.28
N GLU A 14 -3.22 10.48 11.15
CA GLU A 14 -2.43 9.30 10.78
C GLU A 14 -3.34 8.07 10.67
N ILE A 15 -3.05 7.23 9.69
CA ILE A 15 -3.65 5.90 9.52
C ILE A 15 -2.85 4.93 10.40
N PRO A 16 -3.51 4.02 11.16
CA PRO A 16 -2.81 2.99 11.92
C PRO A 16 -1.84 2.20 11.04
N SER A 17 -0.58 2.15 11.44
CA SER A 17 0.46 1.46 10.69
C SER A 17 0.27 -0.05 10.71
N VAL A 18 0.60 -0.71 9.61
CA VAL A 18 0.53 -2.17 9.49
C VAL A 18 1.92 -2.69 9.13
N GLU A 19 2.51 -3.48 10.02
CA GLU A 19 3.77 -4.17 9.76
C GLU A 19 3.52 -5.54 9.13
N ARG A 20 4.31 -5.89 8.12
CA ARG A 20 4.27 -7.17 7.42
C ARG A 20 5.68 -7.57 6.99
N SER A 21 5.92 -8.87 6.95
CA SER A 21 7.07 -9.47 6.28
C SER A 21 6.55 -10.43 5.23
N ALA A 22 6.84 -10.17 3.95
CA ALA A 22 6.44 -11.10 2.89
C ALA A 22 7.33 -12.35 2.94
N THR A 23 6.72 -13.52 3.03
CA THR A 23 7.44 -14.78 2.82
C THR A 23 7.64 -15.02 1.32
N THR A 24 8.58 -15.88 0.95
CA THR A 24 8.71 -16.36 -0.43
C THR A 24 7.44 -17.05 -0.92
N GLU A 25 6.69 -17.71 -0.02
CA GLU A 25 5.36 -18.25 -0.33
C GLU A 25 4.37 -17.14 -0.75
N GLN A 26 4.37 -15.99 -0.06
CA GLN A 26 3.52 -14.86 -0.43
C GLN A 26 3.87 -14.32 -1.82
N LEU A 27 5.15 -14.30 -2.20
CA LEU A 27 5.59 -13.92 -3.55
C LEU A 27 5.02 -14.89 -4.59
N VAL A 28 5.12 -16.21 -4.37
CA VAL A 28 4.55 -17.23 -5.27
C VAL A 28 3.03 -17.09 -5.38
N ARG A 29 2.32 -16.90 -4.27
CA ARG A 29 0.86 -16.67 -4.27
C ARG A 29 0.50 -15.42 -5.07
N TYR A 30 1.28 -14.35 -4.93
CA TYR A 30 1.05 -13.12 -5.67
C TYR A 30 1.28 -13.29 -7.17
N HIS A 31 2.34 -13.99 -7.58
CA HIS A 31 2.58 -14.35 -8.98
C HIS A 31 1.38 -15.05 -9.61
N ALA A 32 0.88 -16.09 -8.95
CA ALA A 32 -0.28 -16.84 -9.43
C ALA A 32 -1.53 -15.97 -9.55
N ALA A 33 -1.74 -15.04 -8.61
CA ALA A 33 -2.92 -14.16 -8.61
C ALA A 33 -2.83 -13.00 -9.61
N ALA A 34 -1.65 -12.40 -9.76
CA ALA A 34 -1.43 -11.19 -10.58
C ALA A 34 -1.01 -11.51 -12.02
N GLY A 35 -0.57 -12.74 -12.30
CA GLY A 35 0.03 -13.10 -13.59
C GLY A 35 1.39 -12.43 -13.85
N ASP A 36 2.01 -11.90 -12.80
CA ASP A 36 3.39 -11.41 -12.85
C ASP A 36 4.30 -12.64 -12.84
N TRP A 37 5.07 -12.85 -13.89
CA TRP A 37 6.03 -13.97 -13.99
C TRP A 37 7.45 -13.45 -14.23
N ASP A 38 7.75 -12.22 -13.82
CA ASP A 38 9.13 -11.74 -13.86
C ASP A 38 9.99 -12.55 -12.88
N ARG A 39 11.06 -13.11 -13.43
CA ARG A 39 11.99 -14.04 -12.77
C ARG A 39 12.71 -13.40 -11.59
N ILE A 40 12.84 -12.07 -11.55
CA ILE A 40 13.49 -11.35 -10.44
C ILE A 40 12.83 -11.58 -9.08
N HIS A 41 11.62 -12.16 -9.06
CA HIS A 41 10.83 -12.39 -7.85
C HIS A 41 10.80 -13.85 -7.36
N PHE A 42 11.30 -14.81 -8.16
CA PHE A 42 11.26 -16.24 -7.78
C PHE A 42 12.48 -17.07 -8.21
N ASP A 43 13.29 -16.58 -9.16
CA ASP A 43 14.48 -17.26 -9.67
C ASP A 43 15.72 -16.60 -9.07
N TYR A 44 16.20 -17.14 -7.95
CA TYR A 44 17.36 -16.59 -7.23
C TYR A 44 18.62 -16.46 -8.10
N PRO A 45 19.06 -17.49 -8.87
CA PRO A 45 20.19 -17.34 -9.78
C PRO A 45 20.01 -16.20 -10.79
N TYR A 46 18.81 -16.03 -11.35
CA TYR A 46 18.53 -14.94 -12.28
C TYR A 46 18.52 -13.57 -11.61
N ALA A 47 17.86 -13.43 -10.46
CA ALA A 47 17.83 -12.17 -9.71
C ALA A 47 19.26 -11.67 -9.40
N ARG A 48 20.15 -12.59 -8.98
CA ARG A 48 21.58 -12.32 -8.78
C ARG A 48 22.30 -11.92 -10.06
N SER A 49 22.01 -12.59 -11.18
CA SER A 49 22.68 -12.30 -12.45
C SER A 49 22.35 -10.93 -13.01
N VAL A 50 21.17 -10.37 -12.68
CA VAL A 50 20.77 -9.01 -13.05
C VAL A 50 21.08 -7.95 -11.98
N GLY A 51 21.83 -8.32 -10.93
CA GLY A 51 22.40 -7.38 -9.97
C GLY A 51 21.62 -7.19 -8.66
N PHE A 52 20.54 -7.95 -8.42
CA PHE A 52 19.86 -7.94 -7.13
C PHE A 52 20.60 -8.82 -6.11
N PRO A 53 20.51 -8.52 -4.81
CA PRO A 53 21.16 -9.33 -3.78
C PRO A 53 20.46 -10.67 -3.54
N ASP A 54 19.16 -10.76 -3.82
CA ASP A 54 18.26 -11.91 -3.69
C ASP A 54 17.05 -11.68 -4.63
N VAL A 55 16.07 -12.59 -4.64
CA VAL A 55 14.74 -12.31 -5.19
C VAL A 55 14.11 -11.14 -4.45
N ILE A 56 13.41 -10.27 -5.17
CA ILE A 56 12.85 -9.04 -4.61
C ILE A 56 11.33 -9.11 -4.53
N LEU A 57 10.71 -8.33 -3.64
CA LEU A 57 9.25 -8.20 -3.58
C LEU A 57 8.68 -7.58 -4.86
N GLN A 58 7.50 -8.02 -5.29
CA GLN A 58 6.75 -7.33 -6.34
C GLN A 58 6.32 -5.95 -5.83
N GLY A 59 6.55 -4.90 -6.63
CA GLY A 59 6.07 -3.56 -6.30
C GLY A 59 4.55 -3.53 -6.11
N MET A 60 3.83 -4.27 -6.96
CA MET A 60 2.36 -4.31 -6.92
C MET A 60 1.81 -5.06 -5.69
N LEU A 61 2.57 -5.98 -5.09
CA LEU A 61 2.23 -6.57 -3.78
C LEU A 61 2.20 -5.48 -2.69
N LYS A 62 3.23 -4.63 -2.65
CA LYS A 62 3.30 -3.48 -1.73
C LYS A 62 2.16 -2.49 -1.97
N ALA A 63 1.79 -2.26 -3.23
CA ALA A 63 0.64 -1.41 -3.58
C ALA A 63 -0.68 -2.01 -3.05
N GLY A 64 -0.85 -3.33 -3.15
CA GLY A 64 -1.98 -4.06 -2.57
C GLY A 64 -2.06 -3.92 -1.05
N TRP A 65 -0.93 -3.98 -0.35
CA TRP A 65 -0.89 -3.75 1.10
C TRP A 65 -1.31 -2.35 1.51
N LEU A 66 -0.88 -1.32 0.77
CA LEU A 66 -1.31 0.06 1.00
C LEU A 66 -2.82 0.23 0.77
N ALA A 67 -3.35 -0.35 -0.32
CA ALA A 67 -4.78 -0.31 -0.62
C ALA A 67 -5.63 -1.05 0.43
N GLN A 68 -5.12 -2.19 0.92
CA GLN A 68 -5.76 -2.94 1.99
C GLN A 68 -5.75 -2.14 3.30
N MET A 69 -4.62 -1.56 3.70
CA MET A 69 -4.53 -0.71 4.90
C MET A 69 -5.53 0.44 4.87
N ILE A 70 -5.70 1.11 3.73
CA ILE A 70 -6.73 2.15 3.56
C ILE A 70 -8.13 1.58 3.80
N SER A 71 -8.45 0.45 3.18
CA SER A 71 -9.77 -0.18 3.27
C SER A 71 -10.09 -0.67 4.68
N ASP A 72 -9.13 -1.31 5.35
CA ASP A 72 -9.27 -1.83 6.71
C ASP A 72 -9.47 -0.69 7.72
N TRP A 73 -8.73 0.41 7.57
CA TRP A 73 -8.86 1.60 8.41
C TRP A 73 -10.21 2.31 8.21
N ALA A 74 -10.61 2.53 6.96
CA ALA A 74 -11.76 3.38 6.64
C ALA A 74 -13.11 2.63 6.68
N GLY A 75 -13.08 1.31 6.52
CA GLY A 75 -14.26 0.45 6.50
C GLY A 75 -14.87 0.25 5.11
N PRO A 76 -15.81 -0.70 4.97
CA PRO A 76 -16.19 -1.29 3.69
C PRO A 76 -16.98 -0.37 2.74
N LYS A 77 -17.54 0.74 3.21
CA LYS A 77 -18.38 1.65 2.39
C LYS A 77 -17.58 2.75 1.69
N ILE A 78 -16.25 2.73 1.75
CA ILE A 78 -15.43 3.67 0.98
C ILE A 78 -15.33 3.27 -0.50
N TRP A 79 -14.88 4.21 -1.32
CA TRP A 79 -14.48 3.92 -2.70
C TRP A 79 -13.16 4.61 -3.04
N VAL A 80 -12.13 3.84 -3.39
CA VAL A 80 -10.85 4.40 -3.84
C VAL A 80 -11.00 4.88 -5.29
N LYS A 81 -11.08 6.19 -5.49
CA LYS A 81 -11.32 6.84 -6.80
C LYS A 81 -10.04 6.96 -7.62
N LYS A 82 -8.92 7.21 -6.95
CA LYS A 82 -7.59 7.31 -7.55
C LYS A 82 -6.60 6.66 -6.61
N PHE A 83 -5.68 5.90 -7.17
CA PHE A 83 -4.59 5.26 -6.43
C PHE A 83 -3.37 5.19 -7.32
N GLY A 84 -2.21 5.52 -6.77
CA GLY A 84 -0.96 5.48 -7.50
C GLY A 84 0.21 5.29 -6.56
N THR A 85 1.22 4.56 -7.02
CA THR A 85 2.43 4.24 -6.26
C THR A 85 3.68 4.46 -7.10
N GLN A 86 4.79 4.73 -6.42
CA GLN A 86 6.12 4.89 -6.97
C GLN A 86 7.09 4.04 -6.17
N TYR A 87 7.80 3.14 -6.84
CA TYR A 87 8.78 2.23 -6.24
C TYR A 87 10.17 2.88 -6.31
N ARG A 88 10.76 3.16 -5.15
CA ARG A 88 12.01 3.93 -5.04
C ARG A 88 13.20 3.06 -4.64
N GLN A 89 12.94 1.96 -3.93
CA GLN A 89 13.94 0.98 -3.53
C GLN A 89 13.35 -0.43 -3.63
N ILE A 90 14.25 -1.41 -3.72
CA ILE A 90 13.89 -2.83 -3.60
C ILE A 90 13.69 -3.18 -2.14
N ASP A 91 12.85 -4.18 -1.89
CA ASP A 91 12.68 -4.80 -0.59
C ASP A 91 12.84 -6.31 -0.75
N LEU A 92 13.35 -6.98 0.28
CA LEU A 92 13.62 -8.41 0.26
C LEU A 92 12.57 -9.18 1.07
N PRO A 93 12.30 -10.45 0.74
CA PRO A 93 11.46 -11.31 1.55
C PRO A 93 11.97 -11.39 2.99
N LEU A 94 11.05 -11.61 3.92
CA LEU A 94 11.26 -11.73 5.37
C LEU A 94 11.69 -10.44 6.09
N ASP A 95 12.23 -9.45 5.39
CA ASP A 95 12.50 -8.13 5.97
C ASP A 95 11.18 -7.46 6.44
N PRO A 96 11.17 -6.84 7.62
CA PRO A 96 9.98 -6.15 8.12
C PRO A 96 9.74 -4.87 7.33
N LEU A 97 8.50 -4.73 6.85
CA LEU A 97 8.02 -3.55 6.13
C LEU A 97 6.79 -2.98 6.84
N THR A 98 6.79 -1.66 7.05
CA THR A 98 5.67 -0.95 7.68
C THR A 98 4.93 -0.11 6.64
N SER A 99 3.66 -0.44 6.41
CA SER A 99 2.73 0.43 5.69
C SER A 99 2.23 1.53 6.62
N ARG A 100 2.23 2.77 6.13
CA ARG A 100 1.77 3.96 6.86
C ARG A 100 1.02 4.89 5.92
N GLY A 101 0.25 5.81 6.48
CA GLY A 101 -0.43 6.83 5.71
C GLY A 101 -0.98 7.95 6.55
N ARG A 102 -1.31 9.05 5.89
CA ARG A 102 -1.86 10.25 6.53
C ARG A 102 -2.87 10.93 5.61
N VAL A 103 -3.87 11.55 6.21
CA VAL A 103 -4.80 12.44 5.51
C VAL A 103 -4.11 13.76 5.20
N THR A 104 -4.02 14.12 3.93
CA THR A 104 -3.38 15.37 3.48
C THR A 104 -4.38 16.43 3.06
N ASN A 105 -5.58 16.03 2.63
CA ASN A 105 -6.63 16.97 2.25
C ASN A 105 -8.03 16.33 2.36
N LYS A 106 -9.06 17.16 2.47
CA LYS A 106 -10.47 16.79 2.40
C LYS A 106 -11.25 17.85 1.63
N TYR A 107 -12.15 17.43 0.76
CA TYR A 107 -13.02 18.35 0.03
C TYR A 107 -14.29 17.65 -0.46
N VAL A 108 -15.32 18.44 -0.75
CA VAL A 108 -16.55 17.96 -1.37
C VAL A 108 -16.56 18.39 -2.83
N LYS A 109 -16.88 17.46 -3.74
CA LYS A 109 -17.05 17.74 -5.17
C LYS A 109 -18.40 17.21 -5.63
N GLY A 110 -19.35 18.12 -5.84
CA GLY A 110 -20.76 17.74 -6.07
C GLY A 110 -21.30 17.03 -4.84
N THR A 111 -21.69 15.75 -4.99
CA THR A 111 -22.17 14.90 -3.90
C THR A 111 -21.08 13.97 -3.33
N GLU A 112 -19.86 14.01 -3.85
CA GLU A 112 -18.77 13.14 -3.39
C GLU A 112 -17.98 13.81 -2.26
N HIS A 113 -17.89 13.11 -1.12
CA HIS A 113 -17.07 13.48 0.02
C HIS A 113 -15.69 12.81 -0.09
N LEU A 114 -14.69 13.58 -0.51
CA LEU A 114 -13.39 13.05 -0.93
C LEU A 114 -12.30 13.38 0.10
N VAL A 115 -11.50 12.37 0.41
CA VAL A 115 -10.33 12.44 1.29
C VAL A 115 -9.10 12.07 0.48
N VAL A 116 -8.06 12.89 0.55
CA VAL A 116 -6.76 12.63 -0.08
C VAL A 116 -5.80 12.11 0.97
N LEU A 117 -5.14 11.01 0.63
CA LEU A 117 -4.19 10.31 1.48
C LEU A 117 -2.82 10.32 0.81
N GLU A 118 -1.79 10.58 1.61
CA GLU A 118 -0.44 10.13 1.33
C GLU A 118 -0.23 8.79 2.03
N VAL A 119 0.32 7.81 1.34
CA VAL A 119 0.59 6.47 1.88
C VAL A 119 1.97 6.01 1.47
N TRP A 120 2.62 5.21 2.29
CA TRP A 120 3.98 4.76 2.01
C TRP A 120 4.33 3.47 2.73
N VAL A 121 5.34 2.78 2.21
CA VAL A 121 5.98 1.62 2.84
C VAL A 121 7.38 2.03 3.27
N GLN A 122 7.73 1.70 4.52
CA GLN A 122 9.08 1.85 5.07
C GLN A 122 9.70 0.49 5.36
N ASN A 123 11.01 0.37 5.16
CA ASN A 123 11.77 -0.82 5.59
C ASN A 123 12.18 -0.74 7.07
N GLY A 124 12.81 -1.80 7.59
CA GLY A 124 13.31 -1.85 8.97
C GLY A 124 14.36 -0.79 9.34
N LYS A 125 14.92 -0.05 8.36
CA LYS A 125 15.81 1.09 8.58
C LYS A 125 15.07 2.43 8.62
N GLY A 126 13.76 2.43 8.43
CA GLY A 126 12.92 3.64 8.35
C GLY A 126 12.94 4.34 6.99
N GLU A 127 13.60 3.76 5.98
CA GLU A 127 13.69 4.32 4.63
C GLU A 127 12.38 4.08 3.87
N VAL A 128 11.88 5.09 3.18
CA VAL A 128 10.64 4.99 2.40
C VAL A 128 10.93 4.36 1.03
N THR A 129 10.63 3.07 0.90
CA THR A 129 10.92 2.30 -0.32
C THR A 129 9.82 2.40 -1.36
N THR A 130 8.59 2.69 -0.93
CA THR A 130 7.43 2.89 -1.80
C THR A 130 6.61 4.07 -1.32
N ARG A 131 6.33 5.04 -2.21
CA ARG A 131 5.42 6.16 -1.94
C ARG A 131 4.14 5.99 -2.74
N GLY A 132 3.04 6.55 -2.26
CA GLY A 132 1.78 6.51 -2.95
C GLY A 132 0.83 7.60 -2.51
N THR A 133 -0.21 7.78 -3.32
CA THR A 133 -1.30 8.71 -3.05
C THR A 133 -2.62 8.03 -3.34
N ALA A 134 -3.64 8.31 -2.55
CA ALA A 134 -5.00 7.86 -2.79
C ALA A 134 -5.99 9.03 -2.70
N THR A 135 -7.01 9.02 -3.56
CA THR A 135 -8.22 9.82 -3.36
C THR A 135 -9.37 8.86 -3.09
N VAL A 136 -9.98 8.97 -1.92
CA VAL A 136 -10.97 8.03 -1.41
C VAL A 136 -12.27 8.77 -1.14
N ARG A 137 -13.37 8.26 -1.68
CA ARG A 137 -14.71 8.71 -1.35
C ARG A 137 -15.17 8.02 -0.07
N PHE A 138 -15.56 8.81 0.92
CA PHE A 138 -16.16 8.35 2.16
C PHE A 138 -17.68 8.51 2.11
N PRO A 139 -18.46 7.67 2.82
CA PRO A 139 -19.85 7.98 3.09
C PRO A 139 -19.94 9.19 4.04
N ALA A 140 -20.98 10.00 3.90
CA ALA A 140 -21.32 11.06 4.85
C ALA A 140 -22.46 10.60 5.77
N ARG A 141 -22.46 11.03 7.03
CA ARG A 141 -23.63 10.92 7.88
C ARG A 141 -24.61 12.03 7.47
N THR A 142 -25.68 11.64 6.79
CA THR A 142 -26.81 12.54 6.49
C THR A 142 -27.34 13.22 7.74
#